data_AF-A0AAE6JC95-F1
#
_entry.id   AF-A0AAE6JC95-F1
#
_cell.length_a   1.000
_cell.length_b   1.000
_cell.length_c   1.000
_cell.angle_alpha   90.00
_cell.angle_beta   90.00
_cell.angle_gamma   90.00
#
_symmetry.space_group_name_H-M   'P 1'
#
loop_
_entity.id
_entity.type
_entity.pdbx_description
1 polymer ?
#
loop_
_entity_poly.entity_id
_entity_poly.type
_entity_poly.pdbx_seq_one_letter_code
_entity_poly.pdbx_strand_id
1 'polypeptide(L)'
;MAKRDYYDVLGVAKGASADDIKKAYRKMAIKYHPDKNQGDKEAEEKFKEAAEAYEVLSTPEKRQRYDQFGHAANASSPNGGGYGGGGMNMDDIFSQFGDIFGGGSPFEGFFGGGRQSGGGGRRVARGSNLRIKVRLTLEEIANGAEKKIKVNKQIICKTCDGSGAKDKSSFQTCKTCGGSGAVRRVTNTILGQMQTTSTCPTCNGEGSTILSKCNVCHGDGVVRGEELITIQVPAGVSEGMQLSMSGKGNAAPRGGVPGDLIILIEEVPHETLKRDGNNVIYDLHVNFVDATLGTSIEVPTIDGKAKIKIDPGTQGGKILRLKGKGLPEVNSYHRGDQLVHINIWTPKALSREEREILEKLQGSPNFKPNPGKNEKSFFERMKEYFE
;
A
#
# COMPACT_ATOMS: atom_id res chain seq x y z
N MET A 1 8.55 49.08 1.69
CA MET A 1 7.44 48.78 0.74
C MET A 1 6.24 48.35 1.57
N ALA A 2 5.03 48.79 1.24
CA ALA A 2 3.84 48.35 1.98
C ALA A 2 3.69 46.82 1.83
N LYS A 3 3.49 46.09 2.94
CA LYS A 3 3.23 44.64 2.90
C LYS A 3 2.01 44.37 2.00
N ARG A 4 2.11 43.35 1.14
CA ARG A 4 1.01 42.93 0.26
C ARG A 4 -0.19 42.45 1.08
N ASP A 5 -1.40 42.66 0.58
CA ASP A 5 -2.59 42.18 1.26
C ASP A 5 -2.62 40.64 1.28
N TYR A 6 -2.98 40.02 2.42
CA TYR A 6 -2.99 38.56 2.56
C TYR A 6 -3.98 37.86 1.62
N TYR A 7 -5.07 38.51 1.22
CA TYR A 7 -5.98 37.99 0.21
C TYR A 7 -5.31 37.95 -1.17
N ASP A 8 -4.50 38.96 -1.51
CA ASP A 8 -3.74 39.02 -2.76
C ASP A 8 -2.57 38.03 -2.77
N VAL A 9 -1.94 37.79 -1.61
CA VAL A 9 -0.86 36.79 -1.46
C VAL A 9 -1.38 35.38 -1.74
N LEU A 10 -2.56 35.04 -1.20
CA LEU A 10 -3.20 33.74 -1.46
C LEU A 10 -3.96 33.70 -2.79
N GLY A 11 -4.21 34.85 -3.43
CA GLY A 11 -4.95 34.96 -4.68
C GLY A 11 -6.45 34.66 -4.53
N VAL A 12 -7.04 35.07 -3.42
CA VAL A 12 -8.47 34.86 -3.09
C VAL A 12 -9.17 36.19 -2.85
N ALA A 13 -10.49 36.25 -3.06
CA ALA A 13 -11.26 37.47 -2.81
C ALA A 13 -11.48 37.72 -1.31
N LYS A 14 -11.59 39.00 -0.92
CA LYS A 14 -11.97 39.42 0.43
C LYS A 14 -13.43 39.02 0.71
N GLY A 15 -13.61 37.87 1.36
CA GLY A 15 -14.90 37.19 1.50
C GLY A 15 -14.87 35.68 1.22
N ALA A 16 -13.74 35.15 0.73
CA ALA A 16 -13.54 33.73 0.49
C ALA A 16 -13.84 32.86 1.73
N SER A 17 -14.38 31.67 1.51
CA SER A 17 -14.64 30.70 2.59
C SER A 17 -13.33 30.18 3.18
N ALA A 18 -13.39 29.62 4.40
CA ALA A 18 -12.21 28.98 5.02
C ALA A 18 -11.64 27.85 4.14
N ASP A 19 -12.51 27.14 3.42
CA ASP A 19 -12.14 26.08 2.50
C ASP A 19 -11.42 26.61 1.26
N ASP A 20 -11.83 27.77 0.73
CA ASP A 20 -11.19 28.40 -0.41
C ASP A 20 -9.80 28.93 -0.05
N ILE A 21 -9.66 29.54 1.14
CA ILE A 21 -8.38 29.97 1.70
C ILE A 21 -7.44 28.76 1.88
N LYS A 22 -7.96 27.64 2.41
CA LYS A 22 -7.19 26.39 2.57
C LYS A 22 -6.79 25.76 1.23
N LYS A 23 -7.64 25.82 0.21
CA LYS A 23 -7.31 25.34 -1.14
C LYS A 23 -6.25 26.21 -1.81
N ALA A 24 -6.38 27.53 -1.69
CA ALA A 24 -5.44 28.49 -2.24
C ALA A 24 -4.05 28.36 -1.61
N TYR A 25 -3.98 28.24 -0.29
CA TYR A 25 -2.72 27.97 0.42
C TYR A 25 -2.06 26.66 -0.04
N ARG A 26 -2.81 25.56 -0.14
CA ARG A 26 -2.27 24.28 -0.65
C ARG A 26 -1.67 24.41 -2.04
N LYS A 27 -2.31 25.18 -2.93
CA LYS A 27 -1.80 25.42 -4.28
C LYS A 27 -0.48 26.21 -4.26
N MET A 28 -0.35 27.22 -3.40
CA MET A 28 0.87 28.00 -3.26
C MET A 28 1.99 27.21 -2.57
N ALA A 29 1.66 26.44 -1.52
CA ALA A 29 2.61 25.61 -0.80
C ALA A 29 3.24 24.51 -1.68
N ILE A 30 2.47 23.90 -2.59
CA ILE A 30 3.00 22.93 -3.57
C ILE A 30 3.85 23.64 -4.63
N LYS A 31 3.47 24.85 -5.05
CA LYS A 31 4.15 25.62 -6.09
C LYS A 31 5.52 26.13 -5.63
N TYR A 32 5.59 26.65 -4.41
CA TYR A 32 6.79 27.23 -3.82
C TYR A 32 7.47 26.31 -2.79
N HIS A 33 7.21 25.00 -2.88
CA HIS A 33 7.81 24.03 -1.98
C HIS A 33 9.35 24.03 -2.10
N PRO A 34 10.10 24.03 -0.99
CA PRO A 34 11.57 24.05 -1.01
C PRO A 34 12.18 22.89 -1.81
N ASP A 35 11.64 21.66 -1.67
CA ASP A 35 12.13 20.51 -2.44
C ASP A 35 12.04 20.66 -3.96
N LYS A 36 11.05 21.43 -4.45
CA LYS A 36 10.85 21.68 -5.89
C LYS A 36 11.61 22.91 -6.38
N ASN A 37 12.01 23.80 -5.47
CA ASN A 37 12.63 25.09 -5.77
C ASN A 37 13.90 25.28 -4.92
N GLN A 38 14.80 24.29 -4.93
CA GLN A 38 16.02 24.30 -4.12
C GLN A 38 16.95 25.44 -4.56
N GLY A 39 17.28 26.34 -3.62
CA GLY A 39 18.19 27.47 -3.85
C GLY A 39 17.53 28.73 -4.41
N ASP A 40 16.21 28.74 -4.63
CA ASP A 40 15.48 29.93 -5.08
C ASP A 40 14.97 30.76 -3.88
N LYS A 41 15.66 31.88 -3.60
CA LYS A 41 15.30 32.81 -2.52
C LYS A 41 13.95 33.47 -2.72
N GLU A 42 13.51 33.69 -3.97
CA GLU A 42 12.20 34.30 -4.22
C GLU A 42 11.06 33.33 -3.94
N ALA A 43 11.26 32.04 -4.24
CA ALA A 43 10.28 31.00 -3.90
C ALA A 43 10.14 30.86 -2.38
N GLU A 44 11.25 30.93 -1.65
CA GLU A 44 11.27 30.90 -0.19
C GLU A 44 10.53 32.09 0.43
N GLU A 45 10.74 33.31 -0.07
CA GLU A 45 10.01 34.50 0.38
C GLU A 45 8.51 34.39 0.09
N LYS A 46 8.12 33.96 -1.11
CA LYS A 46 6.71 33.74 -1.48
C LYS A 46 6.05 32.64 -0.64
N PHE A 47 6.81 31.62 -0.24
CA PHE A 47 6.32 30.56 0.66
C PHE A 47 6.09 31.10 2.08
N LYS A 48 7.02 31.90 2.61
CA LYS A 48 6.87 32.55 3.92
C LYS A 48 5.68 33.52 3.96
N GLU A 49 5.52 34.33 2.91
CA GLU A 49 4.36 35.23 2.79
C GLU A 49 3.04 34.46 2.74
N ALA A 50 2.98 33.35 1.98
CA ALA A 50 1.78 32.53 1.90
C ALA A 50 1.43 31.83 3.23
N ALA A 51 2.44 31.44 4.00
CA ALA A 51 2.26 30.86 5.34
C ALA A 51 1.73 31.90 6.34
N GLU A 52 2.32 33.10 6.37
CA GLU A 52 1.86 34.23 7.20
C GLU A 52 0.40 34.59 6.85
N ALA A 53 0.08 34.68 5.56
CA ALA A 53 -1.28 34.94 5.07
C ALA A 53 -2.28 33.88 5.52
N TYR A 54 -1.91 32.59 5.43
CA TYR A 54 -2.79 31.50 5.85
C TYR A 54 -3.00 31.48 7.37
N GLU A 55 -1.96 31.74 8.16
CA GLU A 55 -2.07 31.77 9.63
C GLU A 55 -3.08 32.84 10.10
N VAL A 56 -3.06 34.01 9.46
CA VAL A 56 -3.96 35.12 9.79
C VAL A 56 -5.37 34.87 9.24
N LEU A 57 -5.50 34.40 8.00
CA LEU A 57 -6.81 34.27 7.35
C LEU A 57 -7.57 32.96 7.67
N SER A 58 -6.88 31.92 8.16
CA SER A 58 -7.51 30.63 8.51
C SER A 58 -8.27 30.63 9.83
N THR A 59 -7.90 31.51 10.76
CA THR A 59 -8.53 31.62 12.09
C THR A 59 -9.57 32.74 12.07
N PRO A 60 -10.86 32.49 12.36
CA PRO A 60 -11.92 33.50 12.30
C PRO A 60 -11.60 34.78 13.09
N GLU A 61 -11.02 34.64 14.28
CA GLU A 61 -10.70 35.76 15.17
C GLU A 61 -9.50 36.59 14.67
N LYS A 62 -8.52 35.95 14.02
CA LYS A 62 -7.35 36.65 13.43
C LYS A 62 -7.74 37.33 12.12
N ARG A 63 -8.55 36.65 11.30
CA ARG A 63 -9.11 37.19 10.07
C ARG A 63 -9.95 38.43 10.33
N GLN A 64 -10.84 38.38 11.32
CA GLN A 64 -11.68 39.52 11.68
C GLN A 64 -10.85 40.73 12.11
N ARG A 65 -9.79 40.52 12.89
CA ARG A 65 -8.87 41.59 13.30
C ARG A 65 -8.09 42.17 12.11
N TYR A 66 -7.61 41.31 11.21
CA TYR A 66 -6.95 41.73 9.98
C TYR A 66 -7.90 42.50 9.05
N ASP A 67 -9.15 42.07 8.93
CA ASP A 67 -10.16 42.74 8.11
C ASP A 67 -10.49 44.15 8.65
N GLN A 68 -10.41 44.36 9.97
CA GLN A 68 -10.69 45.63 10.63
C GLN A 68 -9.49 46.59 10.70
N PHE A 69 -8.29 46.08 10.93
CA PHE A 69 -7.10 46.90 11.23
C PHE A 69 -5.93 46.68 10.24
N GLY A 70 -6.12 45.84 9.22
CA GLY A 70 -5.08 45.49 8.25
C GLY A 70 -3.83 44.89 8.90
N HIS A 71 -2.67 45.13 8.30
CA HIS A 71 -1.37 44.68 8.84
C HIS A 71 -1.00 45.28 10.21
N ALA A 72 -1.69 46.34 10.66
CA ALA A 72 -1.49 46.94 11.98
C ALA A 72 -2.18 46.14 13.12
N ALA A 73 -3.04 45.18 12.78
CA ALA A 73 -3.74 44.31 13.74
C ALA A 73 -2.79 43.49 14.63
N ASN A 74 -1.60 43.14 14.10
CA ASN A 74 -0.57 42.38 14.83
C ASN A 74 0.43 43.27 15.58
N ALA A 75 0.34 44.60 15.47
CA ALA A 75 1.29 45.55 16.07
C ALA A 75 0.84 46.12 17.42
N SER A 76 -0.39 45.83 17.87
CA SER A 76 -0.98 46.51 19.04
C SER A 76 -1.89 45.60 19.86
N SER A 77 -1.31 44.85 20.80
CA SER A 77 -2.04 44.30 21.95
C SER A 77 -1.36 44.73 23.26
N PRO A 78 -1.97 45.63 24.05
CA PRO A 78 -1.41 46.13 25.32
C PRO A 78 -1.53 45.18 26.52
N ASN A 79 -1.83 43.89 26.32
CA ASN A 79 -1.99 42.95 27.43
C ASN A 79 -1.35 41.59 27.12
N GLY A 80 -0.11 41.43 27.60
CA GLY A 80 0.49 40.15 27.98
C GLY A 80 0.79 39.14 26.88
N GLY A 81 2.07 39.10 26.46
CA GLY A 81 2.64 37.99 25.70
C GLY A 81 3.26 38.44 24.37
N GLY A 82 4.44 39.04 24.44
CA GLY A 82 5.23 39.38 23.26
C GLY A 82 5.56 38.13 22.45
N TYR A 83 4.89 37.97 21.31
CA TYR A 83 5.36 37.19 20.17
C TYR A 83 5.59 38.17 19.02
N GLY A 84 6.55 39.08 19.24
CA GLY A 84 7.15 39.90 18.20
C GLY A 84 8.55 39.35 17.92
N GLY A 85 8.79 38.96 16.67
CA GLY A 85 10.15 38.83 16.15
C GLY A 85 10.93 37.60 16.58
N GLY A 86 10.34 36.41 16.45
CA GLY A 86 11.12 35.17 16.32
C GLY A 86 10.94 34.67 14.90
N GLY A 87 11.97 34.75 14.07
CA GLY A 87 11.94 34.20 12.72
C GLY A 87 11.44 32.75 12.80
N MET A 88 10.30 32.47 12.16
CA MET A 88 9.84 31.10 12.00
C MET A 88 10.92 30.38 11.18
N ASN A 89 11.71 29.53 11.84
CA ASN A 89 12.70 28.71 11.18
C ASN A 89 11.98 27.74 10.23
N MET A 90 12.62 27.43 9.09
CA MET A 90 12.04 26.54 8.06
C MET A 90 11.57 25.22 8.67
N ASP A 91 12.28 24.71 9.68
CA ASP A 91 11.99 23.47 10.39
C ASP A 91 10.77 23.56 11.34
N ASP A 92 10.47 24.73 11.91
CA ASP A 92 9.28 24.95 12.75
C ASP A 92 8.01 25.07 11.90
N ILE A 93 8.10 25.73 10.74
CA ILE A 93 6.99 25.77 9.77
C ILE A 93 6.74 24.38 9.20
N PHE A 94 7.80 23.61 8.89
CA PHE A 94 7.65 22.26 8.36
C PHE A 94 7.19 21.23 9.38
N SER A 95 7.53 21.36 10.66
CA SER A 95 6.99 20.46 11.69
C SER A 95 5.54 20.77 12.00
N GLN A 96 5.14 22.04 11.98
CA GLN A 96 3.75 22.46 12.16
C GLN A 96 2.86 22.17 10.93
N PHE A 97 3.46 22.02 9.72
CA PHE A 97 2.74 21.74 8.46
C PHE A 97 3.03 20.36 7.82
N GLY A 98 4.02 19.60 8.29
CA GLY A 98 4.30 18.23 7.86
C GLY A 98 3.12 17.29 8.15
N ASP A 99 2.34 17.67 9.15
CA ASP A 99 1.03 17.15 9.49
C ASP A 99 -0.05 17.43 8.41
N ILE A 100 0.04 18.52 7.63
CA ILE A 100 -0.92 18.80 6.54
C ILE A 100 -0.59 18.04 5.24
N PHE A 101 0.66 17.62 5.03
CA PHE A 101 1.14 17.05 3.77
C PHE A 101 1.55 15.56 3.85
N GLY A 102 1.70 14.98 5.04
CA GLY A 102 1.87 13.54 5.25
C GLY A 102 0.54 12.88 5.62
N GLY A 103 0.13 11.86 4.89
CA GLY A 103 -1.14 11.16 5.08
C GLY A 103 -1.36 10.66 6.51
N GLY A 104 -2.22 11.36 7.25
CA GLY A 104 -2.71 10.99 8.57
C GLY A 104 -3.25 12.23 9.27
N SER A 105 -4.56 12.26 9.56
CA SER A 105 -5.23 13.37 10.25
C SER A 105 -4.46 13.90 11.47
N PRO A 106 -4.08 15.19 11.49
CA PRO A 106 -3.41 15.81 12.64
C PRO A 106 -4.18 16.99 13.24
N PHE A 107 -5.45 17.16 12.90
CA PHE A 107 -6.34 18.04 13.68
C PHE A 107 -6.80 17.39 15.00
N GLU A 108 -6.17 16.27 15.42
CA GLU A 108 -6.44 15.60 16.69
C GLU A 108 -5.32 15.81 17.73
N GLY A 109 -4.22 16.49 17.37
CA GLY A 109 -3.06 16.64 18.25
C GLY A 109 -2.89 17.98 18.96
N PHE A 110 -3.41 19.10 18.44
CA PHE A 110 -2.94 20.43 18.88
C PHE A 110 -4.01 21.44 19.34
N PHE A 111 -5.30 21.23 19.03
CA PHE A 111 -6.40 22.12 19.49
C PHE A 111 -7.41 21.41 20.41
N GLY A 112 -6.91 20.51 21.26
CA GLY A 112 -7.65 19.84 22.34
C GLY A 112 -7.40 20.45 23.72
N GLY A 113 -7.04 21.74 23.82
CA GLY A 113 -6.95 22.50 25.06
C GLY A 113 -8.33 22.94 25.57
N GLY A 114 -9.28 22.01 25.64
CA GLY A 114 -10.66 22.29 26.01
C GLY A 114 -11.32 21.01 26.48
N ARG A 115 -11.28 20.78 27.81
CA ARG A 115 -11.86 19.62 28.48
C ARG A 115 -11.33 18.31 27.90
N GLN A 116 -10.29 17.78 28.53
CA GLN A 116 -10.14 16.33 28.66
C GLN A 116 -11.42 15.83 29.36
N SER A 117 -12.47 15.61 28.58
CA SER A 117 -13.48 14.65 28.90
C SER A 117 -12.68 13.36 29.10
N GLY A 118 -12.49 13.00 30.36
CA GLY A 118 -12.25 11.61 30.75
C GLY A 118 -13.46 10.80 30.34
N GLY A 119 -13.69 10.69 29.03
CA GLY A 119 -14.64 9.77 28.44
C GLY A 119 -13.98 8.42 28.55
N GLY A 120 -14.39 7.65 29.55
CA GLY A 120 -14.14 6.23 29.64
C GLY A 120 -14.81 5.49 28.48
N GLY A 121 -14.34 5.72 27.25
CA GLY A 121 -14.63 4.86 26.14
C GLY A 121 -14.01 3.50 26.45
N ARG A 122 -14.85 2.47 26.61
CA ARG A 122 -14.39 1.08 26.68
C ARG A 122 -13.46 0.85 25.49
N ARG A 123 -12.18 0.61 25.75
CA ARG A 123 -11.25 0.14 24.71
C ARG A 123 -11.80 -1.19 24.21
N VAL A 124 -12.37 -1.18 23.00
CA VAL A 124 -12.85 -2.41 22.36
C VAL A 124 -11.62 -3.23 22.04
N ALA A 125 -11.50 -4.42 22.63
CA ALA A 125 -10.40 -5.33 22.32
C ALA A 125 -10.40 -5.63 20.82
N ARG A 126 -9.23 -5.63 20.17
CA ARG A 126 -9.09 -6.00 18.77
C ARG A 126 -8.43 -7.36 18.66
N GLY A 127 -8.97 -8.21 17.80
CA GLY A 127 -8.42 -9.52 17.52
C GLY A 127 -7.14 -9.40 16.70
N SER A 128 -6.27 -10.40 16.78
CA SER A 128 -5.04 -10.39 16.01
C SER A 128 -5.31 -10.62 14.52
N ASN A 129 -4.50 -10.00 13.67
CA ASN A 129 -4.54 -10.27 12.24
C ASN A 129 -4.08 -11.71 11.95
N LEU A 130 -4.63 -12.31 10.91
CA LEU A 130 -4.26 -13.62 10.43
C LEU A 130 -3.60 -13.49 9.06
N ARG A 131 -2.48 -14.16 8.83
CA ARG A 131 -1.80 -14.15 7.53
C ARG A 131 -1.88 -15.53 6.89
N ILE A 132 -2.34 -15.59 5.65
CA ILE A 132 -2.37 -16.83 4.86
C ILE A 132 -1.63 -16.61 3.53
N LYS A 133 -1.08 -17.69 2.98
CA LYS A 133 -0.51 -17.70 1.64
C LYS A 133 -1.49 -18.36 0.68
N VAL A 134 -1.72 -17.73 -0.46
CA VAL A 134 -2.61 -18.24 -1.50
C VAL A 134 -1.81 -18.44 -2.76
N ARG A 135 -1.69 -19.71 -3.15
CA ARG A 135 -0.99 -20.11 -4.35
C ARG A 135 -1.87 -19.93 -5.57
N LEU A 136 -1.36 -19.27 -6.60
CA LEU A 136 -2.07 -19.01 -7.86
C LEU A 136 -1.25 -19.49 -9.05
N THR A 137 -1.92 -20.04 -10.06
CA THR A 137 -1.31 -20.33 -11.36
C THR A 137 -1.31 -19.10 -12.25
N LEU A 138 -0.51 -19.09 -13.31
CA LEU A 138 -0.51 -17.99 -14.30
C LEU A 138 -1.90 -17.76 -14.93
N GLU A 139 -2.67 -18.83 -15.16
CA GLU A 139 -4.03 -18.76 -15.70
C GLU A 139 -5.00 -18.07 -14.73
N GLU A 140 -4.91 -18.40 -13.43
CA GLU A 140 -5.70 -17.76 -12.37
C GLU A 140 -5.30 -16.28 -12.20
N ILE A 141 -4.02 -15.96 -12.35
CA ILE A 141 -3.53 -14.58 -12.30
C ILE A 141 -4.03 -13.80 -13.53
N ALA A 142 -4.04 -14.39 -14.71
CA ALA A 142 -4.46 -13.72 -15.94
C ALA A 142 -5.95 -13.38 -15.96
N ASN A 143 -6.80 -14.27 -15.45
CA ASN A 143 -8.26 -14.12 -15.50
C ASN A 143 -8.87 -13.57 -14.20
N GLY A 144 -8.10 -13.59 -13.11
CA GLY A 144 -8.66 -13.46 -11.76
C GLY A 144 -9.30 -14.77 -11.31
N ALA A 145 -9.40 -14.97 -9.99
CA ALA A 145 -9.91 -16.21 -9.44
C ALA A 145 -10.70 -15.98 -8.14
N GLU A 146 -11.79 -16.73 -7.99
CA GLU A 146 -12.50 -16.87 -6.73
C GLU A 146 -12.01 -18.15 -6.02
N LYS A 147 -11.37 -18.01 -4.85
CA LYS A 147 -10.93 -19.16 -4.05
C LYS A 147 -11.67 -19.25 -2.72
N LYS A 148 -12.16 -20.45 -2.42
CA LYS A 148 -12.75 -20.79 -1.13
C LYS A 148 -11.72 -21.47 -0.27
N ILE A 149 -11.27 -20.79 0.78
CA ILE A 149 -10.21 -21.29 1.67
C ILE A 149 -10.79 -21.59 3.04
N LYS A 150 -10.49 -22.78 3.55
CA LYS A 150 -10.82 -23.16 4.91
C LYS A 150 -9.72 -22.65 5.84
N VAL A 151 -10.07 -21.75 6.73
CA VAL A 151 -9.12 -21.08 7.62
C VAL A 151 -9.42 -21.48 9.06
N ASN A 152 -8.41 -21.99 9.76
CA ASN A 152 -8.51 -22.28 11.19
C ASN A 152 -8.13 -21.02 11.98
N LYS A 153 -9.08 -20.48 12.73
CA LYS A 153 -8.92 -19.22 13.45
C LYS A 153 -9.68 -19.21 14.77
N GLN A 154 -9.47 -18.17 15.57
CA GLN A 154 -10.35 -17.92 16.72
C GLN A 154 -11.68 -17.37 16.21
N ILE A 155 -12.77 -18.08 16.51
CA ILE A 155 -14.14 -17.67 16.24
C ILE A 155 -14.85 -17.32 17.54
N ILE A 156 -15.89 -16.50 17.44
CA ILE A 156 -16.74 -16.17 18.58
C ILE A 156 -17.40 -17.45 19.09
N CYS A 157 -17.34 -17.67 20.40
CA CYS A 157 -17.98 -18.82 21.02
C CYS A 157 -19.50 -18.68 20.88
N LYS A 158 -20.12 -19.54 20.05
CA LYS A 158 -21.58 -19.55 19.79
C LYS A 158 -22.43 -19.82 21.04
N THR A 159 -21.87 -20.49 22.05
CA THR A 159 -22.60 -20.81 23.29
C THR A 159 -22.77 -19.60 24.20
N CYS A 160 -21.87 -18.62 24.15
CA CYS A 160 -21.91 -17.44 25.02
C CYS A 160 -21.91 -16.12 24.23
N ASP A 161 -22.06 -16.17 22.91
CA ASP A 161 -21.98 -15.03 21.99
C ASP A 161 -20.77 -14.11 22.23
N GLY A 162 -19.62 -14.70 22.59
CA GLY A 162 -18.39 -13.95 22.83
C GLY A 162 -18.24 -13.36 24.23
N SER A 163 -19.26 -13.50 25.09
CA SER A 163 -19.28 -12.89 26.42
C SER A 163 -18.36 -13.59 27.42
N GLY A 164 -18.03 -14.86 27.20
CA GLY A 164 -17.20 -15.68 28.10
C GLY A 164 -17.93 -16.16 29.36
N ALA A 165 -19.15 -15.70 29.61
CA ALA A 165 -19.98 -16.13 30.73
C ALA A 165 -20.92 -17.29 30.33
N LYS A 166 -21.39 -18.05 31.31
CA LYS A 166 -22.38 -19.10 31.09
C LYS A 166 -23.71 -18.50 30.61
N ASP A 167 -24.19 -17.46 31.31
CA ASP A 167 -25.45 -16.77 31.04
C ASP A 167 -25.32 -15.26 31.33
N LYS A 168 -26.29 -14.43 30.86
CA LYS A 168 -26.32 -12.98 31.14
C LYS A 168 -26.35 -12.65 32.64
N SER A 169 -26.95 -13.51 33.46
CA SER A 169 -27.02 -13.39 34.93
C SER A 169 -25.69 -13.70 35.63
N SER A 170 -24.71 -14.25 34.91
CA SER A 170 -23.40 -14.60 35.46
C SER A 170 -22.42 -13.43 35.47
N PHE A 171 -22.87 -12.23 35.08
CA PHE A 171 -22.12 -10.98 35.18
C PHE A 171 -22.45 -10.28 36.49
N GLN A 172 -21.41 -9.90 37.24
CA GLN A 172 -21.54 -9.03 38.41
C GLN A 172 -20.76 -7.74 38.17
N THR A 173 -21.31 -6.60 38.58
CA THR A 173 -20.58 -5.32 38.57
C THR A 173 -19.34 -5.44 39.44
N CYS A 174 -18.18 -5.03 38.91
CA CYS A 174 -16.92 -5.13 39.63
C CYS A 174 -16.96 -4.25 40.88
N LYS A 175 -16.83 -4.86 42.06
CA LYS A 175 -16.90 -4.16 43.36
C LYS A 175 -15.76 -3.13 43.53
N THR A 176 -14.59 -3.41 42.97
CA THR A 176 -13.40 -2.57 43.11
C THR A 176 -13.51 -1.23 42.37
N CYS A 177 -14.16 -1.20 41.20
CA CYS A 177 -14.35 0.04 40.41
C CYS A 177 -15.81 0.50 40.34
N GLY A 178 -16.76 -0.22 40.95
CA GLY A 178 -18.18 0.11 40.89
C GLY A 178 -18.76 0.13 39.47
N GLY A 179 -18.19 -0.64 38.54
CA GLY A 179 -18.63 -0.64 37.15
C GLY A 179 -17.88 0.33 36.23
N SER A 180 -17.06 1.22 36.78
CA SER A 180 -16.37 2.25 35.98
C SER A 180 -15.17 1.75 35.16
N GLY A 181 -14.72 0.50 35.37
CA GLY A 181 -13.57 -0.09 34.68
C GLY A 181 -12.20 0.50 35.06
N ALA A 182 -12.16 1.63 35.76
CA ALA A 182 -10.94 2.29 36.21
C ALA A 182 -10.99 2.57 37.72
N VAL A 183 -9.83 2.65 38.35
CA VAL A 183 -9.68 3.01 39.77
C VAL A 183 -8.82 4.26 39.87
N ARG A 184 -9.22 5.19 40.75
CA ARG A 184 -8.46 6.42 41.02
C ARG A 184 -7.45 6.12 42.13
N ARG A 185 -6.15 6.23 41.82
CA ARG A 185 -5.07 6.20 42.81
C ARG A 185 -4.68 7.63 43.19
N VAL A 186 -4.94 7.99 44.42
CA VAL A 186 -4.44 9.25 45.01
C VAL A 186 -3.06 8.97 45.59
N THR A 187 -2.06 9.74 45.21
CA THR A 187 -0.69 9.63 45.72
C THR A 187 -0.27 10.99 46.28
N ASN A 188 0.18 11.01 47.53
CA ASN A 188 0.62 12.24 48.18
C ASN A 188 2.05 12.56 47.71
N THR A 189 2.22 13.73 47.11
CA THR A 189 3.52 14.26 46.69
C THR A 189 3.86 15.52 47.50
N ILE A 190 5.12 15.96 47.47
CA ILE A 190 5.58 17.17 48.16
C ILE A 190 4.81 18.43 47.71
N LEU A 191 4.21 18.39 46.51
CA LEU A 191 3.43 19.46 45.90
C LEU A 191 1.91 19.31 46.11
N GLY A 192 1.45 18.31 46.86
CA GLY A 192 0.04 18.04 47.13
C GLY A 192 -0.43 16.64 46.71
N GLN A 193 -1.74 16.40 46.76
CA GLN A 193 -2.33 15.12 46.38
C GLN A 193 -2.47 15.03 44.85
N MET A 194 -1.70 14.14 44.23
CA MET A 194 -1.81 13.85 42.80
C MET A 194 -2.76 12.66 42.60
N GLN A 195 -3.85 12.86 41.87
CA GLN A 195 -4.79 11.78 41.54
C GLN A 195 -4.49 11.25 40.13
N THR A 196 -4.12 9.98 40.04
CA THR A 196 -3.92 9.26 38.77
C THR A 196 -5.03 8.24 38.58
N THR A 197 -5.46 8.01 37.34
CA THR A 197 -6.47 6.98 37.03
C THR A 197 -5.77 5.80 36.38
N SER A 198 -5.90 4.62 36.98
CA SER A 198 -5.36 3.36 36.43
C SER A 198 -6.49 2.41 36.07
N THR A 199 -6.26 1.46 35.15
CA THR A 199 -7.22 0.39 34.87
C THR A 199 -7.50 -0.43 36.14
N CYS A 200 -8.74 -0.85 36.33
CA CYS A 200 -9.10 -1.65 37.50
C CYS A 200 -8.42 -3.03 37.42
N PRO A 201 -7.59 -3.44 38.40
CA PRO A 201 -6.87 -4.70 38.35
C PRO A 201 -7.79 -5.93 38.49
N THR A 202 -9.00 -5.75 39.04
CA THR A 202 -9.96 -6.84 39.26
C THR A 202 -10.77 -7.19 38.00
N CYS A 203 -11.07 -6.20 37.15
CA CYS A 203 -11.86 -6.42 35.92
C CYS A 203 -11.12 -6.03 34.63
N ASN A 204 -9.85 -5.65 34.71
CA ASN A 204 -9.01 -5.26 33.57
C ASN A 204 -9.63 -4.21 32.64
N GLY A 205 -10.49 -3.32 33.15
CA GLY A 205 -11.17 -2.31 32.34
C GLY A 205 -12.62 -2.62 31.95
N GLU A 206 -13.12 -3.83 32.20
CA GLU A 206 -14.44 -4.23 31.73
C GLU A 206 -15.60 -3.65 32.55
N GLY A 207 -15.37 -3.35 33.83
CA GLY A 207 -16.40 -2.88 34.76
C GLY A 207 -17.28 -4.00 35.33
N SER A 208 -17.20 -5.21 34.78
CA SER A 208 -17.91 -6.41 35.26
C SER A 208 -16.96 -7.58 35.44
N THR A 209 -17.31 -8.50 36.33
CA THR A 209 -16.61 -9.75 36.58
C THR A 209 -17.53 -10.93 36.28
N ILE A 210 -16.98 -12.00 35.71
CA ILE A 210 -17.72 -13.22 35.38
C ILE A 210 -17.71 -14.14 36.60
N LEU A 211 -18.87 -14.44 37.17
CA LEU A 211 -19.04 -15.38 38.29
C LEU A 211 -18.98 -16.83 37.79
N SER A 212 -19.74 -17.13 36.73
CA SER A 212 -19.78 -18.45 36.11
C SER A 212 -19.30 -18.36 34.68
N LYS A 213 -18.13 -18.94 34.43
CA LYS A 213 -17.50 -18.99 33.11
C LYS A 213 -18.26 -19.93 32.19
N CYS A 214 -18.22 -19.66 30.88
CA CYS A 214 -18.77 -20.54 29.86
C CYS A 214 -18.02 -21.89 29.88
N ASN A 215 -18.75 -23.00 29.73
CA ASN A 215 -18.17 -24.34 29.74
C ASN A 215 -17.34 -24.67 28.49
N VAL A 216 -17.55 -23.97 27.38
CA VAL A 216 -16.90 -24.27 26.08
C VAL A 216 -15.65 -23.43 25.86
N CYS A 217 -15.71 -22.13 26.16
CA CYS A 217 -14.56 -21.23 26.01
C CYS A 217 -13.85 -20.90 27.34
N HIS A 218 -14.30 -21.48 28.45
CA HIS A 218 -13.70 -21.33 29.79
C HIS A 218 -13.44 -19.87 30.25
N GLY A 219 -14.22 -18.91 29.75
CA GLY A 219 -14.10 -17.48 30.10
C GLY A 219 -13.45 -16.60 29.04
N ASP A 220 -12.91 -17.18 27.96
CA ASP A 220 -12.19 -16.43 26.92
C ASP A 220 -13.12 -15.77 25.91
N GLY A 221 -14.34 -16.29 25.72
CA GLY A 221 -15.30 -15.79 24.75
C GLY A 221 -15.00 -16.19 23.29
N VAL A 222 -13.84 -16.81 23.03
CA VAL A 222 -13.46 -17.31 21.70
C VAL A 222 -13.11 -18.79 21.77
N VAL A 223 -13.26 -19.48 20.64
CA VAL A 223 -12.88 -20.90 20.48
C VAL A 223 -12.13 -21.06 19.16
N ARG A 224 -11.24 -22.06 19.07
CA ARG A 224 -10.65 -22.42 17.78
C ARG A 224 -11.70 -23.10 16.92
N GLY A 225 -11.85 -22.64 15.68
CA GLY A 225 -12.78 -23.20 14.74
C GLY A 225 -12.37 -22.91 13.30
N GLU A 226 -13.03 -23.58 12.37
CA GLU A 226 -12.78 -23.42 10.96
C GLU A 226 -13.87 -22.54 10.34
N GLU A 227 -13.47 -21.56 9.53
CA GLU A 227 -14.37 -20.73 8.72
C GLU A 227 -13.98 -20.89 7.25
N LEU A 228 -14.96 -21.07 6.38
CA LEU A 228 -14.75 -21.07 4.94
C LEU A 228 -14.90 -19.62 4.45
N ILE A 229 -13.81 -19.06 3.94
CA ILE A 229 -13.74 -17.67 3.48
C ILE A 229 -13.56 -17.69 1.97
N THR A 230 -14.45 -17.00 1.26
CA THR A 230 -14.32 -16.73 -0.17
C THR A 230 -13.43 -15.52 -0.38
N ILE A 231 -12.39 -15.68 -1.17
CA ILE A 231 -11.42 -14.65 -1.53
C ILE A 231 -11.57 -14.38 -3.02
N GLN A 232 -11.79 -13.12 -3.37
CA GLN A 232 -11.77 -12.64 -4.75
C GLN A 232 -10.38 -12.09 -5.04
N VAL A 233 -9.64 -12.75 -5.93
CA VAL A 233 -8.34 -12.29 -6.38
C VAL A 233 -8.52 -11.56 -7.71
N PRO A 234 -8.14 -10.27 -7.80
CA PRO A 234 -8.21 -9.54 -9.05
C PRO A 234 -7.22 -10.09 -10.07
N ALA A 235 -7.51 -9.90 -11.35
CA ALA A 235 -6.56 -10.25 -12.41
C ALA A 235 -5.30 -9.37 -12.32
N GLY A 236 -4.16 -9.94 -12.68
CA GLY A 236 -2.87 -9.24 -12.79
C GLY A 236 -2.04 -9.19 -11.52
N VAL A 237 -2.50 -9.81 -10.41
CA VAL A 237 -1.74 -9.83 -9.15
C VAL A 237 -0.32 -10.36 -9.34
N SER A 238 0.62 -9.79 -8.59
CA SER A 238 2.03 -10.17 -8.62
C SER A 238 2.44 -10.95 -7.37
N GLU A 239 3.55 -11.67 -7.50
CA GLU A 239 4.21 -12.33 -6.37
C GLU A 239 4.43 -11.34 -5.22
N GLY A 240 4.09 -11.75 -3.99
CA GLY A 240 4.29 -10.94 -2.79
C GLY A 240 3.26 -9.84 -2.57
N MET A 241 2.29 -9.66 -3.48
CA MET A 241 1.17 -8.74 -3.28
C MET A 241 0.33 -9.18 -2.07
N GLN A 242 -0.09 -8.21 -1.25
CA GLN A 242 -0.92 -8.45 -0.06
C GLN A 242 -2.33 -7.91 -0.27
N LEU A 243 -3.33 -8.80 -0.14
CA LEU A 243 -4.75 -8.43 -0.09
C LEU A 243 -5.22 -8.49 1.36
N SER A 244 -6.01 -7.51 1.80
CA SER A 244 -6.54 -7.48 3.17
C SER A 244 -8.06 -7.56 3.17
N MET A 245 -8.62 -8.49 3.96
CA MET A 245 -10.05 -8.56 4.24
C MET A 245 -10.31 -8.15 5.68
N SER A 246 -11.04 -7.05 5.85
CA SER A 246 -11.34 -6.48 7.17
C SER A 246 -12.25 -7.40 7.99
N GLY A 247 -11.96 -7.56 9.28
CA GLY A 247 -12.80 -8.32 10.21
C GLY A 247 -12.85 -9.84 9.99
N LYS A 248 -12.01 -10.37 9.08
CA LYS A 248 -11.91 -11.81 8.78
C LYS A 248 -10.77 -12.53 9.48
N GLY A 249 -9.96 -11.82 10.26
CA GLY A 249 -8.92 -12.38 11.13
C GLY A 249 -9.48 -13.05 12.40
N ASN A 250 -8.66 -13.16 13.44
CA ASN A 250 -9.07 -13.78 14.70
C ASN A 250 -10.14 -12.93 15.40
N ALA A 251 -11.17 -13.57 15.94
CA ALA A 251 -12.14 -12.93 16.80
C ALA A 251 -11.46 -12.41 18.07
N ALA A 252 -11.88 -11.24 18.54
CA ALA A 252 -11.45 -10.73 19.82
C ALA A 252 -12.28 -11.34 20.95
N PRO A 253 -11.69 -11.56 22.13
CA PRO A 253 -12.45 -11.94 23.32
C PRO A 253 -13.41 -10.82 23.74
N ARG A 254 -14.51 -11.20 24.42
CA ARG A 254 -15.38 -10.29 25.19
C ARG A 254 -16.01 -9.15 24.40
N GLY A 255 -16.51 -9.46 23.21
CA GLY A 255 -17.24 -8.51 22.36
C GLY A 255 -16.34 -7.49 21.64
N GLY A 256 -15.05 -7.80 21.52
CA GLY A 256 -14.11 -7.01 20.73
C GLY A 256 -14.32 -7.16 19.21
N VAL A 257 -13.65 -6.29 18.44
CA VAL A 257 -13.68 -6.36 16.97
C VAL A 257 -12.68 -7.38 16.45
N PRO A 258 -13.04 -8.25 15.49
CA PRO A 258 -12.09 -9.17 14.88
C PRO A 258 -10.93 -8.44 14.21
N GLY A 259 -9.77 -9.11 14.14
CA GLY A 259 -8.65 -8.67 13.32
C GLY A 259 -8.92 -8.84 11.82
N ASP A 260 -7.90 -8.56 11.01
CA ASP A 260 -7.99 -8.64 9.56
C ASP A 260 -7.31 -9.91 9.02
N LEU A 261 -7.78 -10.39 7.87
CA LEU A 261 -7.13 -11.48 7.14
C LEU A 261 -6.23 -10.87 6.06
N ILE A 262 -4.93 -11.10 6.18
CA ILE A 262 -3.90 -10.67 5.24
C ILE A 262 -3.54 -11.87 4.36
N ILE A 263 -3.77 -11.73 3.07
CA ILE A 263 -3.59 -12.77 2.06
C ILE A 263 -2.35 -12.39 1.26
N LEU A 264 -1.31 -13.21 1.37
CA LEU A 264 -0.11 -13.08 0.57
C LEU A 264 -0.25 -13.94 -0.69
N ILE A 265 -0.10 -13.33 -1.86
CA ILE A 265 -0.12 -14.04 -3.13
C ILE A 265 1.22 -14.71 -3.38
N GLU A 266 1.18 -16.00 -3.73
CA GLU A 266 2.32 -16.82 -4.14
C GLU A 266 2.01 -17.40 -5.54
N GLU A 267 2.88 -17.15 -6.51
CA GLU A 267 2.79 -17.61 -7.88
C GLU A 267 3.42 -19.00 -7.97
N VAL A 268 2.67 -19.93 -8.54
CA VAL A 268 3.16 -21.26 -8.85
C VAL A 268 3.96 -21.18 -10.15
N PRO A 269 5.25 -21.57 -10.15
CA PRO A 269 6.05 -21.61 -11.37
C PRO A 269 5.40 -22.48 -12.43
N HIS A 270 5.24 -21.95 -13.65
CA HIS A 270 4.70 -22.70 -14.78
C HIS A 270 5.80 -23.52 -15.46
N GLU A 271 5.47 -24.70 -15.98
CA GLU A 271 6.46 -25.62 -16.55
C GLU A 271 7.17 -25.06 -17.79
N THR A 272 6.44 -24.29 -18.60
CA THR A 272 6.92 -23.79 -19.90
C THR A 272 7.02 -22.27 -19.98
N LEU A 273 6.29 -21.53 -19.15
CA LEU A 273 6.14 -20.09 -19.26
C LEU A 273 6.84 -19.42 -18.08
N LYS A 274 7.64 -18.40 -18.36
CA LYS A 274 8.35 -17.62 -17.33
C LYS A 274 7.75 -16.22 -17.28
N ARG A 275 7.29 -15.78 -16.12
CA ARG A 275 6.80 -14.40 -15.95
C ARG A 275 7.96 -13.42 -15.83
N ASP A 276 7.86 -12.29 -16.51
CA ASP A 276 8.74 -11.13 -16.36
C ASP A 276 7.88 -9.86 -16.26
N GLY A 277 7.58 -9.45 -15.03
CA GLY A 277 6.63 -8.38 -14.75
C GLY A 277 5.23 -8.70 -15.29
N ASN A 278 4.77 -7.92 -16.26
CA ASN A 278 3.49 -8.16 -16.97
C ASN A 278 3.68 -8.98 -18.26
N ASN A 279 4.92 -9.18 -18.69
CA ASN A 279 5.23 -9.98 -19.87
C ASN A 279 5.42 -11.45 -19.48
N VAL A 280 5.27 -12.33 -20.46
CA VAL A 280 5.55 -13.76 -20.30
C VAL A 280 6.52 -14.21 -21.37
N ILE A 281 7.55 -14.93 -20.95
CA ILE A 281 8.62 -15.44 -21.79
C ILE A 281 8.38 -16.93 -22.04
N TYR A 282 8.47 -17.33 -23.31
CA TYR A 282 8.44 -18.72 -23.72
C TYR A 282 9.68 -19.04 -24.56
N ASP A 283 10.45 -20.02 -24.12
CA ASP A 283 11.60 -20.53 -24.85
C ASP A 283 11.13 -21.56 -25.89
N LEU A 284 11.10 -21.17 -27.17
CA LEU A 284 10.71 -22.03 -28.27
C LEU A 284 11.94 -22.68 -28.90
N HIS A 285 12.02 -24.00 -28.84
CA HIS A 285 13.02 -24.77 -29.56
C HIS A 285 12.54 -25.12 -30.98
N VAL A 286 13.25 -24.62 -31.98
CA VAL A 286 12.97 -24.87 -33.41
C VAL A 286 14.12 -25.67 -33.98
N ASN A 287 13.84 -26.73 -34.72
CA ASN A 287 14.90 -27.49 -35.38
C ASN A 287 15.57 -26.65 -36.49
N PHE A 288 16.81 -26.98 -36.82
CA PHE A 288 17.57 -26.23 -37.82
C PHE A 288 16.86 -26.17 -39.19
N VAL A 289 16.27 -27.26 -39.64
CA VAL A 289 15.61 -27.34 -40.96
C VAL A 289 14.43 -26.36 -41.03
N ASP A 290 13.55 -26.37 -40.04
CA ASP A 290 12.39 -25.49 -39.92
C ASP A 290 12.80 -24.02 -39.81
N ALA A 291 13.90 -23.72 -39.12
CA ALA A 291 14.43 -22.36 -39.05
C ALA A 291 14.96 -21.88 -40.41
N THR A 292 15.56 -22.78 -41.21
CA THR A 292 16.05 -22.45 -42.55
C THR A 292 14.92 -22.30 -43.58
N LEU A 293 13.96 -23.22 -43.59
CA LEU A 293 12.87 -23.25 -44.57
C LEU A 293 11.70 -22.33 -44.20
N GLY A 294 11.56 -21.98 -42.92
CA GLY A 294 10.39 -21.34 -42.39
C GLY A 294 9.25 -22.34 -42.16
N THR A 295 8.49 -22.12 -41.10
CA THR A 295 7.40 -23.02 -40.71
C THR A 295 6.32 -22.24 -39.93
N SER A 296 5.20 -22.88 -39.64
CA SER A 296 4.20 -22.34 -38.71
C SER A 296 4.05 -23.28 -37.51
N ILE A 297 4.41 -22.79 -36.33
CA ILE A 297 4.41 -23.57 -35.08
C ILE A 297 3.33 -23.03 -34.15
N GLU A 298 2.68 -23.92 -33.41
CA GLU A 298 1.80 -23.53 -32.30
C GLU A 298 2.60 -23.38 -31.01
N VAL A 299 2.48 -22.21 -30.37
CA VAL A 299 3.10 -21.93 -29.07
C VAL A 299 2.04 -21.87 -27.97
N PRO A 300 2.35 -22.40 -26.77
CA PRO A 300 1.49 -22.22 -25.60
C PRO A 300 1.45 -20.75 -25.19
N THR A 301 0.28 -20.29 -24.80
CA THR A 301 0.00 -18.96 -24.24
C THR A 301 -0.76 -19.17 -22.93
N ILE A 302 -0.92 -18.12 -22.11
CA ILE A 302 -1.63 -18.24 -20.83
C ILE A 302 -3.10 -18.66 -21.02
N ASP A 303 -3.73 -18.20 -22.10
CA ASP A 303 -5.16 -18.43 -22.37
C ASP A 303 -5.41 -19.58 -23.37
N GLY A 304 -4.40 -20.37 -23.73
CA GLY A 304 -4.51 -21.44 -24.73
C GLY A 304 -3.30 -21.53 -25.66
N LYS A 305 -3.51 -21.65 -26.98
CA LYS A 305 -2.44 -21.76 -27.98
C LYS A 305 -2.52 -20.65 -29.02
N ALA A 306 -1.37 -20.23 -29.53
CA ALA A 306 -1.28 -19.27 -30.63
C ALA A 306 -0.41 -19.85 -31.75
N LYS A 307 -0.84 -19.69 -33.01
CA LYS A 307 -0.04 -20.08 -34.17
C LYS A 307 0.86 -18.92 -34.57
N ILE A 308 2.16 -19.17 -34.63
CA ILE A 308 3.17 -18.21 -35.05
C ILE A 308 3.85 -18.67 -36.33
N LYS A 309 4.20 -17.70 -37.18
CA LYS A 309 4.98 -17.96 -38.39
C LYS A 309 6.45 -17.70 -38.08
N ILE A 310 7.29 -18.69 -38.35
CA ILE A 310 8.74 -18.57 -38.36
C ILE A 310 9.16 -18.29 -39.78
N ASP A 311 9.76 -17.13 -40.01
CA ASP A 311 10.24 -16.75 -41.34
C ASP A 311 11.48 -17.60 -41.71
N PRO A 312 11.66 -17.92 -43.01
CA PRO A 312 12.86 -18.61 -43.48
C PRO A 312 14.13 -17.84 -43.10
N GLY A 313 15.16 -18.56 -42.66
CA GLY A 313 16.43 -17.97 -42.22
C GLY A 313 16.37 -17.30 -40.85
N THR A 314 15.38 -17.64 -40.01
CA THR A 314 15.29 -17.12 -38.65
C THR A 314 16.49 -17.55 -37.81
N GLN A 315 17.22 -16.57 -37.28
CA GLN A 315 18.39 -16.80 -36.43
C GLN A 315 17.99 -17.16 -35.00
N GLY A 316 18.84 -17.95 -34.34
CA GLY A 316 18.74 -18.20 -32.89
C GLY A 316 18.91 -16.91 -32.09
N GLY A 317 18.22 -16.81 -30.96
CA GLY A 317 18.19 -15.62 -30.11
C GLY A 317 17.21 -14.53 -30.58
N LYS A 318 16.53 -14.70 -31.71
CA LYS A 318 15.47 -13.78 -32.15
C LYS A 318 14.29 -13.86 -31.17
N ILE A 319 13.76 -12.70 -30.77
CA ILE A 319 12.59 -12.60 -29.92
C ILE A 319 11.40 -12.18 -30.79
N LEU A 320 10.35 -13.02 -30.82
CA LEU A 320 9.07 -12.68 -31.42
C LEU A 320 8.10 -12.20 -30.36
N ARG A 321 7.47 -11.04 -30.58
CA ARG A 321 6.54 -10.43 -29.63
C ARG A 321 5.09 -10.67 -30.05
N LEU A 322 4.34 -11.37 -29.22
CA LEU A 322 2.89 -11.55 -29.34
C LEU A 322 2.19 -10.50 -28.49
N LYS A 323 1.66 -9.48 -29.15
CA LYS A 323 1.04 -8.33 -28.48
C LYS A 323 -0.21 -8.74 -27.69
N GLY A 324 -0.34 -8.30 -26.45
CA GLY A 324 -1.52 -8.52 -25.60
C GLY A 324 -1.73 -9.98 -25.15
N LYS A 325 -0.67 -10.80 -25.23
CA LYS A 325 -0.68 -12.21 -24.78
C LYS A 325 0.05 -12.41 -23.44
N GLY A 326 0.45 -11.33 -22.77
CA GLY A 326 0.97 -11.36 -21.40
C GLY A 326 -0.13 -11.22 -20.35
N LEU A 327 0.27 -10.81 -19.15
CA LEU A 327 -0.62 -10.62 -18.00
C LEU A 327 -1.22 -9.22 -17.98
N PRO A 328 -2.46 -9.06 -17.49
CA PRO A 328 -3.04 -7.75 -17.23
C PRO A 328 -2.33 -7.08 -16.06
N GLU A 329 -2.31 -5.75 -16.08
CA GLU A 329 -1.85 -4.96 -14.95
C GLU A 329 -3.00 -4.72 -13.96
N VAL A 330 -2.71 -4.75 -12.66
CA VAL A 330 -3.74 -4.55 -11.62
C VAL A 330 -4.33 -3.16 -11.74
N ASN A 331 -5.67 -3.06 -11.77
CA ASN A 331 -6.43 -1.80 -11.89
C ASN A 331 -6.15 -1.01 -13.18
N SER A 332 -5.67 -1.66 -14.23
CA SER A 332 -5.35 -1.04 -15.51
C SER A 332 -5.95 -1.88 -16.65
N TYR A 333 -6.28 -1.22 -17.75
CA TYR A 333 -6.68 -1.91 -18.99
C TYR A 333 -5.46 -2.42 -19.78
N HIS A 334 -4.24 -2.08 -19.33
CA HIS A 334 -3.02 -2.48 -19.99
C HIS A 334 -2.76 -3.98 -19.76
N ARG A 335 -2.34 -4.65 -20.83
CA ARG A 335 -1.93 -6.05 -20.82
C ARG A 335 -0.53 -6.14 -21.41
N GLY A 336 0.34 -6.88 -20.75
CA GLY A 336 1.67 -7.16 -21.25
C GLY A 336 1.64 -8.05 -22.49
N ASP A 337 2.84 -8.37 -22.97
CA ASP A 337 3.06 -9.15 -24.18
C ASP A 337 3.67 -10.51 -23.84
N GLN A 338 3.50 -11.48 -24.75
CA GLN A 338 4.27 -12.72 -24.69
C GLN A 338 5.49 -12.62 -25.60
N LEU A 339 6.67 -12.86 -25.05
CA LEU A 339 7.95 -12.85 -25.73
C LEU A 339 8.37 -14.30 -26.00
N VAL A 340 8.36 -14.69 -27.27
CA VAL A 340 8.81 -16.00 -27.71
C VAL A 340 10.28 -15.89 -28.11
N HIS A 341 11.15 -16.48 -27.30
CA HIS A 341 12.58 -16.52 -27.54
C HIS A 341 12.93 -17.78 -28.35
N ILE A 342 13.47 -17.59 -29.55
CA ILE A 342 13.75 -18.68 -30.49
C ILE A 342 15.13 -19.26 -30.23
N ASN A 343 15.17 -20.54 -29.89
CA ASN A 343 16.39 -21.33 -29.73
C ASN A 343 16.47 -22.37 -30.85
N ILE A 344 17.58 -22.39 -31.59
CA ILE A 344 17.81 -23.43 -32.59
C ILE A 344 18.24 -24.70 -31.88
N TRP A 345 17.49 -25.78 -32.07
CA TRP A 345 17.79 -27.09 -31.53
C TRP A 345 18.73 -27.85 -32.46
N THR A 346 19.90 -28.20 -31.94
CA THR A 346 20.89 -29.04 -32.63
C THR A 346 20.80 -30.47 -32.08
N PRO A 347 20.47 -31.47 -32.92
CA PRO A 347 20.45 -32.87 -32.49
C PRO A 347 21.81 -33.33 -31.96
N LYS A 348 21.82 -34.10 -30.85
CA LYS A 348 23.05 -34.62 -30.23
C LYS A 348 23.54 -35.92 -30.86
N ALA A 349 22.65 -36.68 -31.49
CA ALA A 349 22.94 -37.93 -32.15
C ALA A 349 22.31 -37.90 -33.55
N LEU A 350 23.01 -38.48 -34.52
CA LEU A 350 22.61 -38.55 -35.92
C LEU A 350 22.74 -39.99 -36.40
N SER A 351 21.75 -40.43 -37.16
CA SER A 351 21.84 -41.67 -37.93
C SER A 351 22.88 -41.53 -39.06
N ARG A 352 23.28 -42.67 -39.64
CA ARG A 352 24.23 -42.67 -40.76
C ARG A 352 23.71 -41.87 -41.95
N GLU A 353 22.43 -42.01 -42.28
CA GLU A 353 21.78 -41.30 -43.39
C GLU A 353 21.75 -39.78 -43.16
N GLU A 354 21.35 -39.34 -41.95
CA GLU A 354 21.32 -37.92 -41.59
C GLU A 354 22.71 -37.28 -41.66
N ARG A 355 23.74 -38.02 -41.22
CA ARG A 355 25.13 -37.56 -41.27
C ARG A 355 25.60 -37.36 -42.72
N GLU A 356 25.36 -38.33 -43.59
CA GLU A 356 25.74 -38.25 -45.01
C GLU A 356 25.08 -37.05 -45.72
N ILE A 357 23.85 -36.69 -45.35
CA ILE A 357 23.15 -35.50 -45.87
C ILE A 357 23.81 -34.20 -45.37
N LEU A 358 24.09 -34.12 -44.06
CA LEU A 358 24.70 -32.93 -43.46
C LEU A 358 26.13 -32.67 -43.97
N GLU A 359 26.91 -33.72 -44.21
CA GLU A 359 28.26 -33.60 -44.79
C GLU A 359 28.22 -33.04 -46.22
N LYS A 360 27.22 -33.41 -47.04
CA LYS A 360 27.01 -32.79 -48.36
C LYS A 360 26.65 -31.31 -48.26
N LEU A 361 25.86 -30.94 -47.25
CA LEU A 361 25.47 -29.55 -47.01
C LEU A 361 26.61 -28.69 -46.46
N GLN A 362 27.55 -29.28 -45.72
CA GLN A 362 28.70 -28.59 -45.12
C GLN A 362 29.55 -27.83 -46.16
N GLY A 363 29.70 -28.38 -47.37
CA GLY A 363 30.47 -27.75 -48.46
C GLY A 363 29.72 -26.62 -49.19
N SER A 364 28.41 -26.47 -48.95
CA SER A 364 27.58 -25.50 -49.66
C SER A 364 27.89 -24.05 -49.25
N PRO A 365 27.83 -23.08 -50.17
CA PRO A 365 28.21 -21.69 -49.88
C PRO A 365 27.35 -21.06 -48.78
N ASN A 366 26.06 -21.42 -48.68
CA ASN A 366 25.13 -20.88 -47.69
C ASN A 366 25.33 -21.41 -46.25
N PHE A 367 26.11 -22.48 -46.08
CA PHE A 367 26.42 -23.05 -44.75
C PHE A 367 27.72 -22.48 -44.18
N LYS A 368 28.42 -21.61 -44.92
CA LYS A 368 29.57 -20.85 -44.42
C LYS A 368 29.03 -19.62 -43.67
N PRO A 369 29.23 -19.50 -42.34
CA PRO A 369 28.78 -18.34 -41.59
C PRO A 369 29.40 -17.06 -42.13
N ASN A 370 28.57 -16.07 -42.48
CA ASN A 370 29.01 -14.75 -42.90
C ASN A 370 28.22 -13.68 -42.13
N PRO A 371 28.54 -13.47 -40.83
CA PRO A 371 27.82 -12.52 -40.01
C PRO A 371 27.95 -11.11 -40.60
N GLY A 372 26.82 -10.52 -40.96
CA GLY A 372 26.81 -9.15 -41.52
C GLY A 372 27.13 -8.10 -40.45
N LYS A 373 27.43 -6.86 -40.86
CA LYS A 373 27.69 -5.72 -39.94
C LYS A 373 26.57 -5.46 -38.90
N ASN A 374 25.36 -5.96 -39.15
CA ASN A 374 24.21 -5.80 -38.25
C ASN A 374 24.08 -6.94 -37.22
N GLU A 375 24.85 -8.02 -37.36
CA GLU A 375 24.85 -9.16 -36.44
C GLU A 375 25.98 -8.97 -35.41
N LYS A 376 25.79 -8.00 -34.51
CA LYS A 376 26.72 -7.75 -33.38
C LYS A 376 26.95 -9.04 -32.59
N SER A 377 28.21 -9.31 -32.24
CA SER A 377 28.59 -10.46 -31.44
C SER A 377 27.93 -10.40 -30.06
N PHE A 378 27.69 -11.56 -29.45
CA PHE A 378 27.12 -11.66 -28.09
C PHE A 378 27.90 -10.77 -27.09
N PHE A 379 29.23 -10.77 -27.20
CA PHE A 379 30.10 -9.94 -26.35
C PHE A 379 29.93 -8.44 -26.58
N GLU A 380 29.71 -7.99 -27.82
CA GLU A 380 29.46 -6.58 -28.14
C GLU A 380 28.12 -6.14 -27.56
N ARG A 381 27.08 -6.97 -27.67
CA ARG A 381 25.77 -6.69 -27.07
C ARG A 381 25.85 -6.63 -25.55
N MET A 382 26.64 -7.50 -24.93
CA MET A 382 26.83 -7.50 -23.48
C MET A 382 27.61 -6.26 -23.02
N LYS A 383 28.67 -5.87 -23.74
CA LYS A 383 29.47 -4.69 -23.42
C LYS A 383 28.62 -3.41 -23.43
N GLU A 384 27.71 -3.27 -24.38
CA GLU A 384 26.73 -2.17 -24.46
C GLU A 384 25.70 -2.15 -23.30
N TYR A 385 25.56 -3.25 -22.56
CA TYR A 385 24.68 -3.30 -21.37
C TYR A 385 25.41 -2.93 -20.06
N PHE A 386 26.74 -2.97 -20.05
CA PHE A 386 27.58 -2.70 -18.87
C PHE A 386 28.32 -1.35 -18.94
N GLU A 387 28.43 -0.73 -20.13
CA GLU A 387 28.73 0.69 -20.34
C GLU A 387 27.44 1.51 -20.29
#